data_AF-A0A9W8DRJ0-F1
#
_entry.id   AF-A0A9W8DRJ0-F1
#
_cell.length_a   1.000
_cell.length_b   1.000
_cell.length_c   1.000
_cell.angle_alpha   90.00
_cell.angle_beta   90.00
_cell.angle_gamma   90.00
#
_symmetry.space_group_name_H-M   'P 1'
#
loop_
_entity.id
_entity.type
_entity.pdbx_description
1 polymer ?
#
loop_
_entity_poly.entity_id
_entity_poly.type
_entity_poly.pdbx_seq_one_letter_code
_entity_poly.pdbx_strand_id
1 'polypeptide(L)'
;MFSQTKTRDNVTVKPSATSYGAHDVMRNGGPFRVDQMLVPRHELEGRLENWEESQEQLFMNTQRRVFGLHMPLKKMMEKNIIMNGALIPGHSENAHFNSQVTQFQMDILSGDNTTIDVKDVFNDASDEPYVEIPTIDSLKK
;
A
#
# COMPACT_ATOMS: atom_id res chain seq x y z
N MET A 1 -25.31 2.73 -1.56
CA MET A 1 -25.38 4.00 -2.28
C MET A 1 -24.96 5.08 -1.29
N PHE A 2 -23.66 5.36 -1.15
CA PHE A 2 -23.14 6.45 -0.33
C PHE A 2 -21.74 6.80 -0.89
N SER A 3 -21.69 7.77 -1.80
CA SER A 3 -20.45 8.47 -2.12
C SER A 3 -20.33 9.56 -1.07
N GLN A 4 -19.33 9.48 -0.18
CA GLN A 4 -19.03 10.61 0.68
C GLN A 4 -18.40 11.69 -0.20
N THR A 5 -19.20 12.67 -0.62
CA THR A 5 -18.67 13.91 -1.18
C THR A 5 -18.06 14.69 -0.02
N LYS A 6 -16.74 14.59 0.16
CA LYS A 6 -16.01 15.47 1.06
C LYS A 6 -16.27 16.91 0.61
N THR A 7 -17.10 17.63 1.36
CA THR A 7 -17.37 19.05 1.14
C THR A 7 -16.05 19.80 1.12
N ARG A 8 -15.84 20.60 0.07
CA ARG A 8 -14.65 21.44 -0.07
C ARG A 8 -14.74 22.58 0.94
N ASP A 9 -14.06 22.40 2.07
CA ASP A 9 -13.59 23.55 2.83
C ASP A 9 -12.47 24.17 2.00
N ASN A 10 -12.64 25.43 1.61
CA ASN A 10 -11.54 26.22 1.11
C ASN A 10 -10.40 26.11 2.12
N VAL A 11 -9.24 25.60 1.71
CA VAL A 11 -8.05 25.52 2.55
C VAL A 11 -7.63 26.95 2.86
N THR A 12 -8.25 27.49 3.90
CA THR A 12 -7.74 28.67 4.57
C THR A 12 -6.54 28.15 5.33
N VAL A 13 -5.42 28.86 5.24
CA VAL A 13 -4.09 28.64 5.85
C VAL A 13 -4.13 28.50 7.41
N LYS A 14 -5.31 28.28 8.00
CA LYS A 14 -5.63 28.49 9.40
C LYS A 14 -5.48 27.34 10.39
N PRO A 15 -5.19 26.05 10.06
CA PRO A 15 -4.95 25.11 11.15
C PRO A 15 -3.63 25.38 11.90
N SER A 16 -2.75 26.23 11.35
CA SER A 16 -1.40 26.47 11.86
C SER A 16 -0.89 27.91 11.76
N ALA A 17 -1.74 28.85 11.33
CA ALA A 17 -1.39 30.26 11.29
C ALA A 17 -1.47 30.89 12.69
N THR A 18 -0.40 31.59 13.08
CA THR A 18 -0.34 32.47 14.25
C THR A 18 -1.30 33.66 14.06
N SER A 19 -1.58 34.42 15.13
CA SER A 19 -2.38 35.67 15.08
C SER A 19 -1.94 36.66 13.99
N TYR A 20 -0.68 36.60 13.56
CA TYR A 20 -0.10 37.43 12.50
C TYR A 20 -0.15 36.79 11.09
N GLY A 21 -0.85 35.67 10.91
CA GLY A 21 -0.97 34.97 9.62
C GLY A 21 0.28 34.18 9.21
N ALA A 22 1.37 34.24 9.99
CA ALA A 22 2.57 33.43 9.79
C ALA A 22 2.43 32.06 10.45
N HIS A 23 2.93 31.01 9.79
CA HIS A 23 2.92 29.65 10.30
C HIS A 23 3.89 29.47 11.48
N ASP A 24 3.44 28.93 12.61
CA ASP A 24 4.34 28.60 13.75
C ASP A 24 5.11 27.31 13.46
N VAL A 25 6.40 27.43 13.12
CA VAL A 25 7.25 26.29 12.72
C VAL A 25 7.70 25.45 13.91
N MET A 26 7.80 26.04 15.11
CA MET A 26 8.33 25.37 16.29
C MET A 26 7.30 24.47 16.95
N ARG A 27 6.03 24.89 16.94
CA ARG A 27 4.93 24.09 17.51
C ARG A 27 4.39 23.05 16.53
N ASN A 28 4.61 23.25 15.23
CA ASN A 28 4.03 22.43 14.17
C ASN A 28 5.03 21.52 13.44
N GLY A 29 6.25 21.36 13.97
CA GLY A 29 7.09 20.21 13.64
C GLY A 29 8.01 20.31 12.42
N GLY A 30 8.56 21.50 12.11
CA GLY A 30 9.70 21.62 11.18
C GLY A 30 9.39 22.23 9.80
N PRO A 31 10.35 22.20 8.85
CA PRO A 31 10.25 22.91 7.58
C PRO A 31 9.13 22.37 6.70
N PHE A 32 8.43 23.29 6.05
CA PHE A 32 7.15 23.09 5.41
C PHE A 32 7.25 22.25 4.12
N ARG A 33 6.38 21.25 3.98
CA ARG A 33 6.13 20.53 2.72
C ARG A 33 4.85 21.07 2.10
N VAL A 34 4.99 21.96 1.10
CA VAL A 34 3.87 22.63 0.41
C VAL A 34 2.94 21.61 -0.26
N ASP A 35 3.51 20.49 -0.66
CA ASP A 35 2.89 19.27 -1.15
C ASP A 35 1.87 18.65 -0.18
N GLN A 36 2.09 18.68 1.13
CA GLN A 36 1.14 18.10 2.10
C GLN A 36 -0.10 18.97 2.37
N MET A 37 -0.06 20.26 2.01
CA MET A 37 -1.18 21.18 2.21
C MET A 37 -2.06 21.35 0.97
N LEU A 38 -1.58 20.94 -0.21
CA LEU A 38 -2.42 20.92 -1.40
C LEU A 38 -3.42 19.78 -1.25
N VAL A 39 -4.67 20.12 -0.94
CA VAL A 39 -5.78 19.20 -1.17
C VAL A 39 -5.75 18.84 -2.66
N PRO A 40 -5.79 17.54 -3.03
CA PRO A 40 -5.81 17.13 -4.42
C PRO A 40 -6.91 17.89 -5.14
N ARG A 41 -6.52 18.62 -6.19
CA ARG A 41 -7.41 19.51 -6.93
C ARG A 41 -8.50 18.70 -7.61
N HIS A 42 -8.19 17.48 -8.02
CA HIS A 42 -9.09 16.57 -8.69
C HIS A 42 -9.26 15.25 -7.92
N GLU A 43 -10.46 14.68 -7.90
CA GLU A 43 -10.72 13.40 -7.21
C GLU A 43 -9.91 12.24 -7.80
N LEU A 44 -9.50 12.35 -9.07
CA LEU A 44 -8.61 11.37 -9.71
C LEU A 44 -7.15 11.53 -9.28
N GLU A 45 -6.73 12.69 -8.79
CA GLU A 45 -5.33 12.92 -8.42
C GLU A 45 -4.91 11.96 -7.30
N GLY A 46 -5.67 11.90 -6.21
CA GLY A 46 -5.41 10.94 -5.13
C GLY A 46 -5.58 9.47 -5.53
N ARG A 47 -6.36 9.18 -6.58
CA ARG A 47 -6.51 7.82 -7.13
C ARG A 47 -5.34 7.44 -8.04
N LEU A 48 -4.79 8.39 -8.78
CA LEU A 48 -3.64 8.18 -9.65
C LEU A 48 -2.37 8.04 -8.81
N GLU A 49 -2.25 8.78 -7.72
CA GLU A 49 -1.18 8.61 -6.72
C GLU A 49 -1.18 7.20 -6.13
N ASN A 50 -2.36 6.64 -5.84
CA ASN A 50 -2.53 5.30 -5.27
C ASN A 50 -3.25 4.36 -6.24
N TRP A 51 -2.75 4.29 -7.48
CA TRP A 51 -3.43 3.59 -8.57
C TRP A 51 -3.64 2.11 -8.28
N GLU A 52 -2.60 1.41 -7.82
CA GLU A 52 -2.64 -0.03 -7.53
C GLU A 52 -3.64 -0.35 -6.42
N GLU A 53 -3.59 0.41 -5.31
CA GLU A 53 -4.53 0.24 -4.20
C GLU A 53 -5.98 0.53 -4.64
N SER A 54 -6.19 1.60 -5.41
CA SER A 54 -7.51 1.98 -5.91
C SER A 54 -8.09 0.93 -6.87
N GLN A 55 -7.24 0.33 -7.72
CA GLN A 55 -7.60 -0.80 -8.60
C GLN A 55 -8.05 -2.01 -7.79
N GLU A 56 -7.24 -2.42 -6.81
CA GLU A 56 -7.56 -3.57 -5.97
C GLU A 56 -8.86 -3.35 -5.18
N GLN A 57 -9.05 -2.18 -4.58
CA GLN A 57 -10.29 -1.84 -3.87
C GLN A 57 -11.51 -1.90 -4.80
N LEU A 58 -11.40 -1.40 -6.02
CA LEU A 58 -12.48 -1.47 -7.01
C LEU A 58 -12.81 -2.92 -7.37
N PHE A 59 -11.79 -3.75 -7.53
CA PHE A 59 -11.95 -5.17 -7.84
C PHE A 59 -12.63 -5.92 -6.70
N MET A 60 -12.18 -5.76 -5.45
CA MET A 60 -12.81 -6.39 -4.27
C MET A 60 -14.27 -5.95 -4.09
N ASN A 61 -14.55 -4.67 -4.34
CA ASN A 61 -15.92 -4.16 -4.32
C ASN A 61 -16.80 -4.80 -5.39
N THR A 62 -16.25 -5.05 -6.58
CA THR A 62 -16.94 -5.72 -7.68
C THR A 62 -17.21 -7.18 -7.33
N GLN A 63 -16.22 -7.90 -6.82
CA GLN A 63 -16.39 -9.28 -6.35
C GLN A 63 -17.45 -9.39 -5.27
N ARG A 64 -17.45 -8.48 -4.30
CA ARG A 64 -18.49 -8.42 -3.26
C ARG A 64 -19.89 -8.26 -3.83
N ARG A 65 -20.04 -7.46 -4.88
CA ARG A 65 -21.33 -7.18 -5.53
C ARG A 65 -21.83 -8.36 -6.37
N VAL A 66 -20.93 -9.04 -7.08
CA VAL A 66 -21.29 -10.13 -8.00
C VAL A 66 -21.44 -11.46 -7.26
N PHE A 67 -20.51 -11.77 -6.37
CA PHE A 67 -20.41 -13.08 -5.73
C PHE A 67 -20.74 -13.06 -4.23
N GLY A 68 -20.83 -11.88 -3.61
CA GLY A 68 -21.07 -11.74 -2.17
C GLY A 68 -19.78 -11.65 -1.34
N LEU A 69 -19.93 -11.64 -0.01
CA LEU A 69 -18.84 -11.34 0.93
C LEU A 69 -17.72 -12.39 0.99
N HIS A 70 -17.99 -13.64 0.59
CA HIS A 70 -17.02 -14.72 0.72
C HIS A 70 -15.84 -14.58 -0.26
N MET A 71 -16.06 -14.00 -1.45
CA MET A 71 -15.01 -13.82 -2.46
C MET A 71 -13.90 -12.86 -2.02
N PRO A 72 -14.17 -11.60 -1.63
CA PRO A 72 -13.11 -10.71 -1.20
C PRO A 72 -12.37 -11.24 0.05
N LEU A 73 -13.09 -11.90 0.97
CA LEU A 73 -12.48 -12.50 2.16
C LEU A 73 -11.53 -13.64 1.80
N LYS A 74 -11.96 -14.55 0.92
CA LYS A 74 -11.10 -15.64 0.39
C LYS A 74 -9.87 -15.07 -0.29
N LYS A 75 -10.04 -14.09 -1.17
CA LYS A 75 -8.94 -13.47 -1.92
C LYS A 75 -7.92 -12.77 -0.99
N MET A 76 -8.39 -12.07 0.05
CA MET A 76 -7.53 -11.47 1.06
C MET A 76 -6.75 -12.53 1.86
N MET A 77 -7.39 -13.63 2.25
CA MET A 77 -6.71 -14.73 2.96
C MET A 77 -5.67 -15.42 2.08
N GLU A 78 -5.97 -15.66 0.81
CA GLU A 78 -5.01 -16.26 -0.14
C GLU A 78 -3.78 -15.37 -0.34
N LYS A 79 -3.98 -14.06 -0.53
CA LYS A 79 -2.87 -13.09 -0.58
C LYS A 79 -2.04 -13.11 0.71
N ASN A 80 -2.68 -13.13 1.87
CA ASN A 80 -2.00 -13.17 3.17
C ASN A 80 -1.19 -14.47 3.35
N ILE A 81 -1.72 -15.61 2.93
CA ILE A 81 -1.03 -16.91 2.99
C ILE A 81 0.23 -16.90 2.11
N ILE A 82 0.14 -16.33 0.90
CA ILE A 82 1.27 -16.21 -0.02
C ILE A 82 2.33 -15.27 0.54
N MET A 83 1.93 -14.09 1.04
CA MET A 83 2.85 -13.13 1.67
C MET A 83 3.58 -13.73 2.88
N ASN A 84 2.87 -14.52 3.68
CA ASN A 84 3.44 -15.15 4.88
C ASN A 84 4.19 -16.46 4.59
N GLY A 85 4.30 -16.89 3.32
CA GLY A 85 4.99 -18.12 2.92
C GLY A 85 4.41 -19.41 3.52
N ALA A 86 3.18 -19.38 4.04
CA ALA A 86 2.71 -20.35 5.04
C ALA A 86 2.23 -21.70 4.48
N LEU A 87 2.35 -21.97 3.17
CA LEU A 87 1.72 -23.15 2.56
C LEU A 87 2.67 -24.19 1.95
N ILE A 88 3.98 -24.12 2.17
CA ILE A 88 4.84 -25.24 1.75
C ILE A 88 5.61 -25.83 2.93
N PRO A 89 5.04 -26.84 3.61
CA PRO A 89 5.74 -27.62 4.63
C PRO A 89 7.05 -28.15 4.03
N GLY A 90 8.19 -27.76 4.61
CA GLY A 90 9.52 -28.17 4.18
C GLY A 90 10.23 -27.22 3.21
N HIS A 91 9.66 -26.07 2.86
CA HIS A 91 10.43 -25.01 2.20
C HIS A 91 11.14 -24.18 3.27
N SER A 92 12.47 -24.24 3.22
CA SER A 92 13.37 -23.48 4.08
C SER A 92 12.98 -22.00 4.04
N GLU A 93 13.02 -21.37 5.20
CA GLU A 93 12.91 -19.92 5.44
C GLU A 93 13.91 -19.11 4.58
N ASN A 94 14.85 -19.79 3.92
CA ASN A 94 15.89 -19.27 3.04
C ASN A 94 15.84 -19.82 1.61
N ALA A 95 14.77 -20.51 1.21
CA ALA A 95 14.64 -21.02 -0.15
C ALA A 95 14.24 -19.86 -1.08
N HIS A 96 15.01 -19.69 -2.15
CA HIS A 96 14.94 -18.67 -3.22
C HIS A 96 13.58 -18.55 -3.97
N PHE A 97 12.49 -19.06 -3.40
CA PHE A 97 11.10 -18.93 -3.84
C PHE A 97 10.37 -17.73 -3.18
N ASN A 98 11.04 -17.00 -2.28
CA ASN A 98 10.65 -15.64 -1.90
C ASN A 98 11.33 -14.57 -2.77
N SER A 99 12.07 -14.97 -3.82
CA SER A 99 12.55 -14.00 -4.81
C SER A 99 11.35 -13.48 -5.62
N GLN A 100 11.31 -12.17 -5.85
CA GLN A 100 10.20 -11.47 -6.52
C GLN A 100 9.75 -12.14 -7.83
N VAL A 101 10.68 -12.81 -8.54
CA VAL A 101 10.43 -13.58 -9.79
C VAL A 101 9.49 -14.79 -9.61
N THR A 102 9.29 -15.29 -8.39
CA THR A 102 8.60 -16.57 -8.14
C THR A 102 7.20 -16.42 -7.52
N GLN A 103 6.74 -15.20 -7.27
CA GLN A 103 5.41 -14.94 -6.71
C GLN A 103 4.29 -14.95 -7.78
N PHE A 104 4.35 -15.83 -8.78
CA PHE A 104 3.33 -15.91 -9.85
C PHE A 104 1.91 -16.11 -9.31
N GLN A 105 1.77 -16.74 -8.14
CA GLN A 105 0.50 -16.91 -7.45
C GLN A 105 -0.08 -15.56 -6.99
N MET A 106 0.78 -14.65 -6.51
CA MET A 106 0.40 -13.28 -6.18
C MET A 106 -0.05 -12.54 -7.44
N ASP A 107 0.66 -12.71 -8.55
CA ASP A 107 0.30 -12.06 -9.83
C ASP A 107 -1.05 -12.55 -10.36
N ILE A 108 -1.33 -13.85 -10.25
CA ILE A 108 -2.64 -14.43 -10.58
C ILE A 108 -3.72 -13.82 -9.68
N LEU A 109 -3.46 -13.69 -8.38
CA LEU A 109 -4.42 -13.08 -7.47
C LEU A 109 -4.57 -11.60 -7.75
N SER A 110 -3.55 -10.85 -8.12
CA SER A 110 -3.69 -9.42 -8.46
C SER A 110 -4.32 -9.19 -9.83
N GLY A 111 -4.18 -10.15 -10.75
CA GLY A 111 -4.68 -10.07 -12.13
C GLY A 111 -3.64 -9.60 -13.14
N ASP A 112 -2.36 -9.54 -12.73
CA ASP A 112 -1.24 -9.00 -13.51
C ASP A 112 -0.43 -10.10 -14.21
N ASN A 113 -0.87 -11.36 -14.14
CA ASN A 113 -0.17 -12.53 -14.68
C ASN A 113 -0.04 -12.57 -16.22
N THR A 114 -0.64 -11.60 -16.93
CA THR A 114 -0.54 -11.45 -18.39
C THR A 114 0.34 -10.29 -18.82
N THR A 115 0.78 -9.47 -17.87
CA THR A 115 1.61 -8.29 -18.10
C THR A 115 3.02 -8.54 -17.57
N ILE A 116 4.01 -7.92 -18.20
CA ILE A 116 5.39 -7.93 -17.75
C ILE A 116 5.83 -6.48 -17.52
N ASP A 117 6.39 -6.21 -16.35
CA ASP A 117 6.85 -4.90 -15.94
C ASP A 117 8.39 -4.87 -15.87
N VAL A 118 8.97 -3.68 -15.76
CA VAL A 118 10.42 -3.46 -15.73
C VAL A 118 11.06 -4.22 -14.55
N LYS A 119 10.36 -4.28 -13.41
CA LYS A 119 10.77 -5.04 -12.22
C LYS A 119 10.96 -6.54 -12.47
N ASP A 120 10.18 -7.13 -13.39
CA ASP A 120 10.26 -8.56 -13.71
C ASP A 120 11.51 -8.87 -14.55
N VAL A 121 11.94 -7.90 -15.36
CA VAL A 121 13.12 -8.00 -16.23
C VAL A 121 14.40 -7.68 -15.47
N PHE A 122 14.35 -6.70 -14.56
CA PHE A 122 15.50 -6.19 -13.81
C PHE A 122 15.40 -6.52 -12.32
N ASN A 123 15.17 -7.79 -11.98
CA ASN A 123 15.19 -8.23 -10.59
C ASN A 123 16.65 -8.21 -10.06
N ASP A 124 17.02 -7.16 -9.33
CA ASP A 124 18.29 -7.15 -8.59
C ASP A 124 18.10 -7.94 -7.29
N ALA A 125 19.01 -8.87 -7.01
CA ALA A 125 18.99 -9.66 -5.77
C ALA A 125 19.20 -8.80 -4.50
N SER A 126 19.49 -7.50 -4.68
CA SER A 126 19.65 -6.51 -3.61
C SER A 126 18.34 -5.84 -3.17
N ASP A 127 17.25 -5.97 -3.95
CA ASP A 127 15.92 -5.39 -3.65
C ASP A 127 15.08 -6.24 -2.70
N GLU A 128 15.65 -7.30 -2.12
CA GLU A 128 15.00 -8.05 -1.03
C GLU A 128 14.71 -7.08 0.14
N PRO A 129 13.45 -6.97 0.60
CA PRO A 129 13.12 -6.07 1.68
C PRO A 129 13.96 -6.46 2.90
N TYR A 130 14.72 -5.49 3.43
CA TYR A 130 15.58 -5.70 4.58
C TYR A 130 14.73 -6.24 5.74
N VAL A 131 14.79 -7.54 5.99
CA VAL A 131 14.21 -8.14 7.19
C VAL A 131 15.13 -7.71 8.32
N GLU A 132 14.65 -6.80 9.17
CA GLU A 132 15.34 -6.45 10.41
C GLU A 132 15.56 -7.75 11.20
N ILE A 133 16.80 -8.25 11.20
CA ILE A 133 17.18 -9.39 12.02
C ILE A 133 16.98 -8.91 13.47
N PRO A 134 16.14 -9.57 14.29
CA PRO A 134 15.95 -9.16 15.67
C PRO A 134 17.31 -9.16 16.35
N THR A 135 17.74 -7.98 16.81
CA THR A 135 19.01 -7.82 17.52
C THR A 135 19.03 -8.77 18.72
N ILE A 136 20.17 -9.42 18.99
CA ILE A 136 20.32 -10.48 20.01
C ILE A 136 19.76 -10.06 21.39
N ASP A 137 19.71 -8.76 21.69
CA ASP A 137 19.14 -8.20 22.91
C ASP A 137 17.62 -8.45 23.08
N SER A 138 16.88 -8.65 21.99
CA SER A 138 15.44 -8.96 22.02
C SER A 138 15.10 -10.42 22.35
N LEU A 139 16.10 -11.31 22.32
CA LEU A 139 15.96 -12.75 22.59
C LEU A 139 16.31 -13.14 24.04
N LYS A 140 16.69 -12.18 24.88
CA LYS A 140 16.99 -12.41 26.31
C LYS A 140 15.83 -11.95 27.20
N LYS A 141 14.67 -12.59 27.06
CA LYS A 141 13.59 -12.51 28.05
C LYS A 141 13.46 -13.82 28.80
#